data_AF-A0A5C8TEW7-F1
#
_entry.id   AF-A0A5C8TEW7-F1
#
_cell.length_a   1.000
_cell.length_b   1.000
_cell.length_c   1.000
_cell.angle_alpha   90.00
_cell.angle_beta   90.00
_cell.angle_gamma   90.00
#
_symmetry.space_group_name_H-M   'P 1'
#
loop_
_entity.id
_entity.type
_entity.pdbx_description
1 polymer ?
#
loop_
_entity_poly.entity_id
_entity_poly.type
_entity_poly.pdbx_seq_one_letter_code
_entity_poly.pdbx_strand_id
1 'polypeptide(L)'
;MKTDNKALLEPDVSHRGVAMLNSPTLESAAHIIAENVVSAVERECNDAGFDDLARETVVARLLREILFAMPTRSSKTLATACNRALDNTAGVMGLSSPRVEAVDPNDGSVTMRGA
;
A
#
# COMPACT_ATOMS: atom_id res chain seq x y z
N MET A 1 -55.17 -21.90 -36.65
CA MET A 1 -53.94 -21.12 -36.93
C MET A 1 -53.97 -19.85 -36.12
N LYS A 2 -53.22 -19.78 -35.02
CA LYS A 2 -52.75 -18.53 -34.43
C LYS A 2 -51.36 -18.80 -33.87
N THR A 3 -50.46 -17.89 -34.22
CA THR A 3 -49.01 -18.01 -34.29
C THR A 3 -48.37 -17.77 -32.93
N ASP A 4 -47.48 -18.68 -32.51
CA ASP A 4 -46.56 -18.48 -31.39
C ASP A 4 -45.53 -17.41 -31.76
N ASN A 5 -45.47 -16.32 -30.99
CA ASN A 5 -44.44 -15.30 -31.15
C ASN A 5 -43.66 -15.16 -29.83
N LYS A 6 -42.39 -15.59 -29.89
CA LYS A 6 -41.34 -15.35 -28.91
C LYS A 6 -41.20 -13.85 -28.63
N ALA A 7 -41.15 -13.47 -27.36
CA ALA A 7 -40.47 -12.24 -26.94
C ALA A 7 -39.95 -12.36 -25.50
N LEU A 8 -38.62 -12.29 -25.42
CA LEU A 8 -37.75 -11.87 -24.31
C LEU A 8 -38.01 -12.40 -22.90
N LEU A 9 -37.22 -13.44 -22.59
CA LEU A 9 -36.69 -13.68 -21.25
C LEU A 9 -35.68 -12.55 -20.95
N GLU A 10 -36.05 -11.56 -20.15
CA GLU A 10 -35.05 -10.69 -19.51
C GLU A 10 -34.43 -11.49 -18.35
N PRO A 11 -33.11 -11.78 -18.35
CA PRO A 11 -32.48 -12.34 -17.17
C PRO A 11 -32.42 -11.25 -16.09
N ASP A 12 -33.17 -11.47 -15.02
CA ASP A 12 -33.03 -10.82 -13.72
C ASP A 12 -31.54 -10.71 -13.38
N VAL A 13 -31.01 -9.48 -13.48
CA VAL A 13 -29.61 -9.18 -13.18
C VAL A 13 -29.45 -9.36 -11.69
N SER A 14 -29.05 -10.58 -11.33
CA SER A 14 -28.55 -11.03 -10.04
C SER A 14 -27.90 -9.88 -9.28
N HIS A 15 -28.66 -9.32 -8.35
CA HIS A 15 -28.27 -8.22 -7.45
C HIS A 15 -27.26 -8.68 -6.38
N ARG A 16 -26.37 -9.60 -6.73
CA ARG A 16 -25.51 -10.36 -5.81
C ARG A 16 -24.02 -10.22 -6.14
N GLY A 17 -23.61 -9.01 -6.55
CA GLY A 17 -22.22 -8.72 -6.92
C GLY A 17 -21.62 -7.42 -6.37
N VAL A 18 -22.31 -6.69 -5.48
CA VAL A 18 -21.90 -5.32 -5.09
C VAL A 18 -21.36 -5.19 -3.66
N ALA A 19 -21.06 -6.31 -2.98
CA ALA A 19 -20.62 -6.32 -1.58
C ALA A 19 -19.22 -6.93 -1.34
N MET A 20 -18.35 -6.98 -2.34
CA MET A 20 -16.98 -7.52 -2.19
C MET A 20 -15.84 -6.55 -2.61
N LEU A 21 -16.15 -5.33 -3.06
CA LEU A 21 -15.14 -4.42 -3.64
C LEU A 21 -14.69 -3.26 -2.74
N ASN A 22 -15.09 -3.22 -1.47
CA ASN A 22 -14.81 -2.07 -0.60
C ASN A 22 -13.87 -2.40 0.59
N SER A 23 -13.06 -3.44 0.44
CA SER A 23 -11.95 -3.71 1.36
C SER A 23 -10.70 -3.84 0.50
N PRO A 24 -9.65 -3.01 0.72
CA PRO A 24 -8.42 -3.14 -0.04
C PRO A 24 -7.89 -4.57 0.11
N THR A 25 -7.44 -5.15 -1.00
CA THR A 25 -6.70 -6.42 -0.91
C THR A 25 -5.46 -6.18 -0.06
N LEU A 26 -4.92 -7.24 0.54
CA LEU A 26 -3.73 -7.14 1.38
C LEU A 26 -2.54 -6.53 0.60
N GLU A 27 -2.45 -6.82 -0.70
CA GLU A 27 -1.49 -6.22 -1.63
C GLU A 27 -1.77 -4.73 -1.87
N SER A 28 -3.02 -4.32 -2.11
CA SER A 28 -3.36 -2.91 -2.26
C SER A 28 -3.08 -2.11 -0.99
N ALA A 29 -3.40 -2.66 0.19
CA ALA A 29 -3.10 -2.03 1.48
C ALA A 29 -1.59 -1.88 1.69
N ALA A 30 -0.80 -2.93 1.40
CA ALA A 30 0.65 -2.88 1.50
C ALA A 30 1.26 -1.85 0.54
N HIS A 31 0.71 -1.74 -0.68
CA HIS A 31 1.15 -0.75 -1.66
C HIS A 31 0.88 0.68 -1.22
N ILE A 32 -0.33 0.95 -0.67
CA ILE A 32 -0.68 2.26 -0.11
C ILE A 32 0.29 2.65 1.01
N ILE A 33 0.58 1.72 1.93
CA ILE A 33 1.54 1.95 3.01
C ILE A 33 2.94 2.27 2.44
N ALA A 34 3.42 1.49 1.47
CA ALA A 34 4.74 1.70 0.87
C ALA A 34 4.86 3.10 0.23
N GLU A 35 3.88 3.50 -0.58
CA GLU A 35 3.82 4.83 -1.20
C GLU A 35 3.77 5.96 -0.17
N ASN A 36 3.00 5.79 0.90
CA ASN A 36 2.90 6.77 1.98
C ASN A 36 4.23 6.92 2.73
N VAL A 37 4.95 5.83 2.98
CA VAL A 37 6.29 5.86 3.61
C VAL A 37 7.28 6.62 2.73
N VAL A 38 7.35 6.30 1.43
CA VAL A 38 8.25 7.00 0.51
C VAL A 38 7.93 8.48 0.44
N SER A 39 6.65 8.82 0.30
CA SER A 39 6.19 10.22 0.26
C SER A 39 6.50 10.98 1.55
N ALA A 40 6.50 10.30 2.71
CA ALA A 40 6.89 10.90 3.98
C ALA A 40 8.41 11.10 4.06
N VAL A 41 9.20 10.13 3.60
CA VAL A 41 10.67 10.25 3.53
C VAL A 41 11.10 11.40 2.62
N GLU A 42 10.50 11.54 1.44
CA GLU A 42 10.80 12.64 0.51
C GLU A 42 10.52 14.01 1.13
N ARG A 43 9.40 14.15 1.87
CA ARG A 43 9.06 15.37 2.60
C ARG A 43 10.09 15.72 3.68
N GLU A 44 10.56 14.73 4.43
CA GLU A 44 11.58 14.93 5.48
C GLU A 44 12.97 15.27 4.90
N CYS A 45 13.29 14.78 3.70
CA CYS A 45 14.54 15.05 3.02
C CYS A 45 14.58 16.41 2.29
N ASN A 46 13.61 17.32 2.53
CA ASN A 46 13.53 18.65 1.90
C ASN A 46 13.69 18.61 0.36
N ASP A 47 12.98 17.70 -0.31
CA ASP A 47 13.02 17.53 -1.78
C ASP A 47 14.38 17.09 -2.37
N ALA A 48 15.37 16.74 -1.55
CA ALA A 48 16.44 15.82 -1.97
C ALA A 48 15.85 14.39 -2.02
N GLY A 49 14.83 14.23 -2.87
CA GLY A 49 14.06 13.00 -3.03
C GLY A 49 14.85 11.92 -3.76
N PHE A 50 14.20 10.77 -3.90
CA PHE A 50 14.71 9.70 -4.74
C PHE A 50 14.61 10.11 -6.22
N ASP A 51 15.56 9.71 -7.07
CA ASP A 51 15.27 9.64 -8.50
C ASP A 51 14.22 8.55 -8.77
N ASP A 52 13.57 8.57 -9.93
CA ASP A 52 12.45 7.67 -10.24
C ASP A 52 12.82 6.19 -10.07
N LEU A 53 14.03 5.79 -10.47
CA LEU A 53 14.50 4.40 -10.39
C LEU A 53 14.78 4.00 -8.93
N ALA A 54 15.36 4.90 -8.15
CA ALA A 54 15.56 4.74 -6.72
C ALA A 54 14.23 4.66 -5.99
N ARG A 55 13.24 5.48 -6.37
CA ARG A 55 11.89 5.48 -5.79
C ARG A 55 11.21 4.12 -6.01
N GLU A 56 11.15 3.64 -7.24
CA GLU A 56 10.56 2.33 -7.57
C GLU A 56 11.24 1.19 -6.80
N THR A 57 12.58 1.26 -6.69
CA THR A 57 13.36 0.26 -5.93
C THR A 57 13.00 0.28 -4.44
N VAL A 58 12.84 1.46 -3.84
CA VAL A 58 12.45 1.62 -2.43
C VAL A 58 11.03 1.08 -2.22
N VAL A 59 10.09 1.43 -3.10
CA VAL A 59 8.69 0.95 -3.06
C VAL A 59 8.63 -0.57 -3.13
N ALA A 60 9.33 -1.19 -4.08
CA ALA A 60 9.33 -2.64 -4.24
C ALA A 60 9.88 -3.37 -3.00
N ARG A 61 10.91 -2.81 -2.35
CA ARG A 61 11.48 -3.34 -1.11
C ARG A 61 10.54 -3.18 0.08
N LEU A 62 9.92 -2.01 0.22
CA LEU A 62 8.90 -1.76 1.25
C LEU A 62 7.74 -2.73 1.10
N LEU A 63 7.22 -2.87 -0.12
CA LEU A 63 6.11 -3.78 -0.41
C LEU A 63 6.43 -5.21 0.04
N ARG A 64 7.63 -5.71 -0.26
CA ARG A 64 8.08 -7.04 0.18
C ARG A 64 8.06 -7.20 1.70
N GLU A 65 8.67 -6.27 2.43
CA GLU A 65 8.75 -6.36 3.90
C GLU A 65 7.37 -6.18 4.56
N ILE A 66 6.53 -5.29 4.04
CA ILE A 66 5.17 -5.05 4.55
C ILE A 66 4.31 -6.29 4.32
N LEU A 67 4.35 -6.89 3.12
CA LEU A 67 3.62 -8.12 2.81
C LEU A 67 4.03 -9.28 3.73
N PHE A 68 5.32 -9.38 4.06
CA PHE A 68 5.81 -10.39 5.00
C PHE A 68 5.34 -10.17 6.44
N ALA A 69 5.12 -8.92 6.84
CA ALA A 69 4.60 -8.55 8.15
C ALA A 69 3.07 -8.64 8.24
N MET A 70 2.37 -8.63 7.11
CA MET A 70 0.91 -8.71 7.03
C MET A 70 0.41 -10.17 6.98
N PRO A 71 -0.84 -10.43 7.42
CA PRO A 71 -1.77 -9.48 8.02
C PRO A 71 -1.37 -9.13 9.47
N THR A 72 -1.44 -7.85 9.82
CA THR A 72 -1.20 -7.39 11.18
C THR A 72 -2.00 -6.14 11.51
N ARG A 73 -2.43 -6.02 12.77
CA ARG A 73 -3.02 -4.79 13.33
C ARG A 73 -2.02 -3.99 14.17
N SER A 74 -0.79 -4.47 14.28
CA SER A 74 0.24 -3.84 15.10
C SER A 74 0.96 -2.75 14.31
N SER A 75 0.69 -1.50 14.69
CA SER A 75 1.37 -0.34 14.14
C SER A 75 2.90 -0.46 14.25
N LYS A 76 3.40 -0.93 15.39
CA LYS A 76 4.83 -1.14 15.64
C LYS A 76 5.46 -2.20 14.74
N THR A 77 4.71 -3.26 14.43
CA THR A 77 5.21 -4.33 13.54
C THR A 77 5.40 -3.80 12.12
N LEU A 78 4.43 -3.03 11.61
CA LEU A 78 4.54 -2.38 10.31
C LEU A 78 5.67 -1.34 10.27
N ALA A 79 5.78 -0.49 11.29
CA ALA A 79 6.88 0.47 11.40
C ALA A 79 8.26 -0.23 11.41
N THR A 80 8.37 -1.38 12.09
CA THR A 80 9.60 -2.18 12.10
C THR A 80 9.93 -2.73 10.72
N ALA A 81 8.94 -3.27 9.99
CA ALA A 81 9.12 -3.75 8.63
C ALA A 81 9.56 -2.63 7.67
N CYS A 82 8.92 -1.46 7.77
CA CYS A 82 9.28 -0.29 6.96
C CYS A 82 10.72 0.16 7.24
N ASN A 83 11.09 0.31 8.52
CA ASN A 83 12.46 0.70 8.89
C ASN A 83 13.51 -0.31 8.41
N ARG A 84 13.19 -1.61 8.38
CA ARG A 84 14.11 -2.63 7.85
C ARG A 84 14.36 -2.46 6.36
N ALA A 85 13.31 -2.16 5.58
CA ALA A 85 13.45 -1.84 4.16
C ALA A 85 14.26 -0.55 3.95
N LEU A 86 13.97 0.48 4.74
CA LEU A 86 14.70 1.76 4.69
C LEU A 86 16.18 1.60 5.04
N ASP A 87 16.54 0.85 6.10
CA ASP A 87 17.93 0.62 6.49
C ASP A 87 18.76 -0.03 5.38
N ASN A 88 18.19 -1.04 4.73
CA ASN A 88 18.81 -1.74 3.61
C ASN A 88 19.01 -0.85 2.37
N THR A 89 18.39 0.33 2.37
CA THR A 89 18.35 1.25 1.23
C THR A 89 19.17 2.51 1.54
N ALA A 90 19.09 3.00 2.77
CA ALA A 90 19.92 4.06 3.36
C ALA A 90 21.42 3.74 3.28
N GLY A 91 21.79 2.50 3.61
CA GLY A 91 23.19 2.04 3.54
C GLY A 91 23.75 2.02 2.12
N VAL A 92 22.88 1.90 1.10
CA VAL A 92 23.27 1.93 -0.32
C VAL A 92 23.39 3.36 -0.83
N MET A 93 22.57 4.28 -0.31
CA MET A 93 22.52 5.68 -0.75
C MET A 93 23.32 6.65 0.13
N GLY A 94 23.92 6.18 1.24
CA GLY A 94 24.72 7.02 2.14
C GLY A 94 23.90 8.08 2.88
N LEU A 95 22.57 7.91 2.96
CA LEU A 95 21.66 8.88 3.56
C LEU A 95 21.33 8.50 5.01
N SER A 96 21.23 9.51 5.87
CA SER A 96 20.59 9.35 7.18
C SER A 96 19.09 9.25 6.95
N SER A 97 18.57 8.03 6.75
CA SER A 97 17.15 7.89 6.41
C SER A 97 16.24 8.24 7.58
N PRO A 98 15.20 9.07 7.35
CA PRO A 98 14.13 9.29 8.30
C PRO A 98 13.55 7.96 8.80
N ARG A 99 13.20 7.92 10.09
CA ARG A 99 12.68 6.70 10.72
C ARG A 99 11.17 6.74 10.80
N VAL A 100 10.54 5.62 10.47
CA VAL A 100 9.10 5.44 10.69
C VAL A 100 8.86 5.14 12.17
N GLU A 101 8.03 5.91 12.84
CA GLU A 101 7.64 5.69 14.23
C GLU A 101 6.43 4.76 14.33
N ALA A 102 5.41 5.05 13.51
CA ALA A 102 4.14 4.34 13.52
C ALA A 102 3.54 4.28 12.11
N VAL A 103 2.81 3.20 11.84
CA VAL A 103 1.97 3.03 10.64
C VAL A 103 0.58 2.59 11.08
N ASP A 104 -0.48 3.25 10.63
CA ASP A 104 -1.84 2.78 10.88
C ASP A 104 -2.21 1.67 9.85
N PRO A 105 -2.51 0.45 10.28
CA PRO A 105 -2.86 -0.66 9.39
C PRO A 105 -4.22 -0.50 8.67
N ASN A 106 -5.07 0.43 9.12
CA ASN A 106 -6.42 0.62 8.58
C ASN A 106 -6.46 1.58 7.39
N ASP A 107 -5.72 2.68 7.45
CA ASP A 107 -5.70 3.72 6.41
C ASP A 107 -4.31 3.93 5.78
N GLY A 108 -3.27 3.29 6.32
CA GLY A 108 -1.90 3.39 5.83
C GLY A 108 -1.19 4.70 6.20
N SER A 109 -1.75 5.50 7.12
CA SER A 109 -1.12 6.72 7.63
C SER A 109 0.23 6.42 8.28
N VAL A 110 1.23 7.27 8.01
CA VAL A 110 2.61 7.10 8.47
C VAL A 110 2.99 8.28 9.37
N THR A 111 3.53 7.97 10.54
CA THR A 111 4.16 8.95 11.43
C THR A 111 5.67 8.76 11.40
N MET A 112 6.40 9.82 11.05
CA MET A 112 7.86 9.83 11.08
C MET A 112 8.34 10.20 12.47
N ARG A 113 9.44 9.60 12.92
CA ARG A 113 10.15 10.05 14.12
C ARG A 113 10.83 11.36 13.75
N GLY A 114 10.40 12.46 14.39
CA GLY A 114 11.02 13.77 14.20
C GLY A 114 12.53 13.73 14.47
N ALA A 115 13.27 14.51 13.69
CA ALA A 115 14.70 14.75 13.87
C ALA A 115 15.01 15.50 15.17
#